data_AF-A0A945KJV4-F1
#
_entry.id   AF-A0A945KJV4-F1
#
_cell.length_a   1.000
_cell.length_b   1.000
_cell.length_c   1.000
_cell.angle_alpha   90.00
_cell.angle_beta   90.00
_cell.angle_gamma   90.00
#
_symmetry.space_group_name_H-M   'P 1'
#
loop_
_entity.id
_entity.type
_entity.pdbx_description
1 polymer ?
#
loop_
_entity_poly.entity_id
_entity_poly.type
_entity_poly.pdbx_seq_one_letter_code
_entity_poly.pdbx_strand_id
1 'polypeptide(L)'
;MTHQILVLLHLIGAIFFVGAIALEVLCLDSMRKHLGEEMFQKVEFLLFRRIKRVYPLFVLPMYAIGFHFYFQYAPDSWELYTQWLGTHFGSMLTLKAILAIVLLGVFLTSPFTFMRPQPNKLKHFFVITGDAKDMKTEHFRFIHYGVFTLGLIIVILAKMMFVG
;
A
#
# COMPACT_ATOMS: atom_id res chain seq x y z
N MET A 1 2.32 27.61 -2.24
CA MET A 1 3.30 26.78 -2.99
C MET A 1 3.63 25.48 -2.26
N THR A 2 4.06 25.52 -0.99
CA THR A 2 4.44 24.32 -0.21
C THR A 2 3.35 23.24 -0.15
N HIS A 3 2.10 23.61 0.15
CA HIS A 3 0.99 22.65 0.20
C HIS A 3 0.78 21.90 -1.13
N GLN A 4 0.81 22.60 -2.27
CA GLN A 4 0.64 21.97 -3.59
C GLN A 4 1.80 21.04 -3.94
N ILE A 5 3.03 21.38 -3.54
CA ILE A 5 4.19 20.51 -3.71
C ILE A 5 4.04 19.23 -2.88
N LEU A 6 3.58 19.34 -1.62
CA LEU A 6 3.32 18.16 -0.78
C LEU A 6 2.22 17.28 -1.38
N VAL A 7 1.14 17.87 -1.88
CA VAL A 7 0.08 17.12 -2.59
C VAL A 7 0.66 16.39 -3.81
N LEU A 8 1.46 17.07 -4.63
CA LEU A 8 2.09 16.47 -5.81
C LEU A 8 2.99 15.28 -5.42
N LEU A 9 3.86 15.45 -4.41
CA LEU A 9 4.72 14.38 -3.93
C LEU A 9 3.93 13.19 -3.39
N HIS A 10 2.85 13.45 -2.65
CA HIS A 10 1.96 12.39 -2.15
C HIS A 10 1.29 11.64 -3.31
N LEU A 11 0.78 12.34 -4.33
CA LEU A 11 0.18 11.72 -5.50
C LEU A 11 1.17 10.90 -6.33
N ILE A 12 2.39 11.40 -6.51
CA ILE A 12 3.47 10.65 -7.18
C ILE A 12 3.73 9.34 -6.41
N GLY A 13 3.87 9.40 -5.09
CA GLY A 13 4.02 8.21 -4.26
C GLY A 13 2.86 7.24 -4.39
N ALA A 14 1.63 7.75 -4.42
CA ALA A 14 0.43 6.94 -4.59
C ALA A 14 0.37 6.24 -5.96
N ILE A 15 0.78 6.92 -7.04
CA ILE A 15 0.87 6.34 -8.39
C ILE A 15 1.86 5.18 -8.41
N PHE A 16 3.07 5.37 -7.86
CA PHE A 16 4.07 4.29 -7.82
C PHE A 16 3.60 3.11 -6.96
N PHE A 17 2.96 3.38 -5.83
CA PHE A 17 2.52 2.32 -4.91
C PHE A 17 1.32 1.54 -5.45
N VAL A 18 0.20 2.22 -5.72
CA VAL A 18 -1.03 1.59 -6.21
C VAL A 18 -0.85 1.10 -7.65
N GLY A 19 -0.12 1.82 -8.48
CA GLY A 19 0.13 1.42 -9.88
C GLY A 19 0.94 0.14 -9.99
N ALA A 20 1.92 -0.08 -9.11
CA ALA A 20 2.67 -1.33 -9.11
C ALA A 20 1.84 -2.52 -8.59
N ILE A 21 0.96 -2.31 -7.60
CA ILE A 21 -0.05 -3.32 -7.20
C ILE A 21 -1.02 -3.61 -8.36
N ALA A 22 -1.45 -2.58 -9.09
CA ALA A 22 -2.33 -2.74 -10.24
C ALA A 22 -1.65 -3.56 -11.36
N LEU A 23 -0.36 -3.33 -11.61
CA LEU A 23 0.44 -4.13 -12.55
C LEU A 23 0.48 -5.61 -12.13
N GLU A 24 0.74 -5.89 -10.84
CA GLU A 24 0.75 -7.27 -10.32
C GLU A 24 -0.61 -7.96 -10.48
N VAL A 25 -1.69 -7.29 -10.10
CA VAL A 25 -3.03 -7.89 -10.11
C VAL A 25 -3.60 -8.02 -11.53
N LEU A 26 -3.51 -6.95 -12.33
CA LEU A 26 -4.16 -6.90 -13.64
C LEU A 26 -3.30 -7.52 -14.74
N CYS A 27 -1.99 -7.30 -14.71
CA CYS A 27 -1.10 -7.78 -15.77
C CYS A 27 -0.47 -9.13 -15.41
N LEU A 28 0.22 -9.23 -14.27
CA LEU A 28 0.99 -10.43 -13.94
C LEU A 28 0.08 -11.67 -13.76
N ASP A 29 -1.03 -11.59 -13.01
CA ASP A 29 -1.95 -12.73 -12.82
C ASP A 29 -2.45 -13.31 -14.16
N SER A 30 -2.66 -12.45 -15.18
CA SER A 30 -3.08 -12.89 -16.52
C SER A 30 -2.03 -13.72 -17.26
N MET A 31 -0.74 -13.47 -16.98
CA MET A 31 0.39 -14.14 -17.62
C MET A 31 0.63 -15.56 -17.09
N ARG A 32 0.08 -15.92 -15.92
CA ARG A 32 0.27 -17.24 -15.29
C ARG A 32 -0.03 -18.41 -16.23
N LYS A 33 -1.13 -18.33 -16.97
CA LYS A 33 -1.56 -19.37 -17.93
C LYS A 33 -0.55 -19.59 -19.07
N HIS A 34 0.22 -18.56 -19.41
CA HIS A 34 1.17 -18.58 -20.51
C HIS A 34 2.58 -18.98 -20.07
N LEU A 35 2.97 -18.67 -18.84
CA LEU A 35 4.32 -18.93 -18.32
C LEU A 35 4.49 -20.32 -17.71
N GLY A 36 3.39 -20.96 -17.28
CA GLY A 36 3.45 -22.17 -16.45
C GLY A 36 3.82 -21.84 -15.00
N GLU A 37 3.48 -22.75 -14.09
CA GLU A 37 3.50 -22.48 -12.64
C GLU A 37 4.91 -22.18 -12.09
N GLU A 38 5.92 -22.97 -12.48
CA GLU A 38 7.28 -22.81 -11.97
C GLU A 38 7.94 -21.50 -12.43
N MET A 39 7.73 -21.11 -13.70
CA MET A 39 8.27 -19.86 -14.23
C MET A 39 7.54 -18.67 -13.61
N PHE A 40 6.21 -18.77 -13.48
CA PHE A 40 5.39 -17.74 -12.84
C PHE A 40 5.87 -17.46 -11.40
N GLN A 41 6.07 -18.51 -10.59
CA GLN A 41 6.56 -18.38 -9.22
C GLN A 41 7.94 -17.70 -9.16
N LYS A 42 8.84 -17.99 -10.10
CA LYS A 42 10.15 -17.31 -10.19
C LYS A 42 10.00 -15.84 -10.53
N VAL A 43 9.17 -15.50 -11.52
CA VAL A 43 8.90 -14.11 -11.91
C VAL A 43 8.28 -13.34 -10.76
N GLU A 44 7.26 -13.91 -10.11
CA GLU A 44 6.57 -13.30 -8.97
C GLU A 44 7.53 -13.04 -7.81
N PHE A 45 8.39 -14.00 -7.47
CA PHE A 45 9.43 -13.82 -6.45
C PHE A 45 10.43 -12.70 -6.80
N LEU A 46 10.94 -12.68 -8.04
CA LEU A 46 11.90 -11.67 -8.47
C LEU A 46 11.28 -10.26 -8.49
N LEU A 47 10.02 -10.17 -8.92
CA LEU A 47 9.26 -8.94 -8.92
C LEU A 47 9.00 -8.45 -7.49
N PHE A 48 8.48 -9.32 -6.62
CA PHE A 48 8.26 -9.01 -5.20
C PHE A 48 9.54 -8.53 -4.51
N ARG A 49 10.67 -9.21 -4.77
CA ARG A 49 11.98 -8.82 -4.23
C ARG A 49 12.44 -7.45 -4.75
N ARG A 50 12.21 -7.13 -6.02
CA ARG A 50 12.54 -5.82 -6.60
C ARG A 50 11.65 -4.73 -6.02
N ILE A 51 10.35 -4.97 -5.96
CA ILE A 51 9.32 -4.08 -5.43
C ILE A 51 9.63 -3.71 -3.99
N LYS A 52 9.86 -4.69 -3.10
CA LYS A 52 10.17 -4.44 -1.69
C LYS A 52 11.44 -3.62 -1.47
N ARG A 53 12.39 -3.67 -2.40
CA ARG A 53 13.60 -2.83 -2.36
C ARG A 53 13.33 -1.38 -2.77
N VAL A 54 12.46 -1.16 -3.74
CA VAL A 54 12.20 0.17 -4.32
C VAL A 54 11.12 0.92 -3.54
N TYR A 55 10.09 0.22 -3.07
CA TYR A 55 8.91 0.82 -2.45
C TYR A 55 9.18 1.75 -1.26
N PRO A 56 10.13 1.48 -0.33
CA PRO A 56 10.40 2.39 0.79
C PRO A 56 10.68 3.83 0.36
N LEU A 57 11.27 4.02 -0.84
CA LEU A 57 11.54 5.35 -1.40
C LEU A 57 10.26 6.16 -1.67
N PHE A 58 9.16 5.50 -2.04
CA PHE A 58 7.90 6.15 -2.39
C PHE A 58 6.86 6.06 -1.27
N VAL A 59 6.78 4.91 -0.60
CA VAL A 59 5.83 4.63 0.47
C VAL A 59 6.13 5.49 1.69
N LEU A 60 7.40 5.61 2.13
CA LEU A 60 7.71 6.38 3.34
C LEU A 60 7.35 7.87 3.20
N PRO A 61 7.78 8.59 2.13
CA PRO A 61 7.36 9.98 1.95
C PRO A 61 5.85 10.10 1.75
N MET A 62 5.22 9.20 0.98
CA MET A 62 3.78 9.24 0.75
C MET A 62 2.99 9.16 2.07
N TYR A 63 3.33 8.21 2.94
CA TYR A 63 2.67 8.07 4.24
C TYR A 63 3.00 9.24 5.17
N ALA A 64 4.26 9.68 5.24
CA ALA A 64 4.64 10.83 6.05
C ALA A 64 3.85 12.10 5.67
N ILE A 65 3.72 12.37 4.37
CA ILE A 65 2.92 13.50 3.87
C ILE A 65 1.43 13.27 4.13
N GLY A 66 0.92 12.04 3.96
CA GLY A 66 -0.47 11.70 4.26
C GLY A 66 -0.83 11.93 5.72
N PHE A 67 0.05 11.53 6.65
CA PHE A 67 -0.10 11.81 8.07
C PHE A 67 -0.01 13.30 8.37
N HIS A 68 0.94 14.02 7.76
CA HIS A 68 1.02 15.47 7.91
C HIS A 68 -0.30 16.15 7.51
N PHE A 69 -0.90 15.78 6.38
CA PHE A 69 -2.21 16.31 5.99
C PHE A 69 -3.31 15.93 6.97
N TYR A 70 -3.35 14.68 7.45
CA TYR A 70 -4.33 14.27 8.43
C TYR A 70 -4.30 15.17 9.68
N PHE A 71 -3.11 15.35 10.27
CA PHE A 71 -2.95 16.19 11.46
C PHE A 71 -3.09 17.69 11.18
N GLN A 72 -2.84 18.13 9.95
CA GLN A 72 -3.10 19.53 9.56
C GLN A 72 -4.60 19.86 9.59
N TYR A 73 -5.47 18.90 9.25
CA TYR A 73 -6.92 19.10 9.24
C TYR A 73 -7.61 18.65 10.53
N ALA A 74 -7.05 17.66 11.25
CA ALA A 74 -7.61 17.15 12.48
C ALA A 74 -7.42 18.17 13.62
N PRO A 75 -8.47 18.48 14.40
CA PRO A 75 -8.34 19.36 15.57
C PRO A 75 -7.50 18.75 16.69
N ASP A 76 -6.77 19.58 17.42
CA ASP A 76 -5.90 19.15 18.53
C ASP A 76 -6.66 18.72 19.79
N SER A 77 -7.89 19.22 19.99
CA SER A 77 -8.72 18.87 21.14
C SER A 77 -9.70 17.75 20.80
N TRP A 78 -9.90 16.84 21.76
CA TRP A 78 -10.81 15.69 21.59
C TRP A 78 -12.26 16.11 21.30
N GLU A 79 -12.74 17.17 21.96
CA GLU A 79 -14.09 17.69 21.76
C GLU A 79 -14.29 18.18 20.31
N LEU A 80 -13.38 19.01 19.80
CA LEU A 80 -13.44 19.49 18.43
C LEU A 80 -13.24 18.36 17.42
N TYR A 81 -12.41 17.37 17.74
CA TYR A 81 -12.20 16.20 16.89
C TYR A 81 -13.50 15.40 16.68
N THR A 82 -14.28 15.17 17.73
CA THR A 82 -15.57 14.46 17.59
C THR A 82 -16.59 15.24 16.75
N GLN A 83 -16.63 16.56 16.87
CA GLN A 83 -17.48 17.42 16.04
C GLN A 83 -17.02 17.42 14.57
N TRP A 84 -15.70 17.50 14.36
CA TRP A 84 -15.09 17.45 13.03
C TRP A 84 -15.32 16.10 12.35
N LEU A 85 -15.25 14.98 13.08
CA LEU A 85 -15.62 13.65 12.59
C LEU A 85 -17.08 13.55 12.15
N GLY A 86 -17.97 14.37 12.72
CA GLY A 86 -19.37 14.47 12.31
C GLY A 86 -19.55 15.14 10.94
N THR A 87 -18.53 15.81 10.40
CA THR A 87 -18.58 16.41 9.06
C THR A 87 -18.31 15.38 7.96
N HIS A 88 -18.84 15.64 6.75
CA HIS A 88 -18.57 14.81 5.58
C HIS A 88 -17.07 14.70 5.27
N PHE A 89 -16.37 15.84 5.32
CA PHE A 89 -14.93 15.89 5.08
C PHE A 89 -14.15 15.10 6.14
N GLY A 90 -14.43 15.33 7.43
CA GLY A 90 -13.71 14.68 8.53
C GLY A 90 -13.91 13.17 8.56
N SER A 91 -15.15 12.70 8.44
CA SER A 91 -15.46 11.27 8.40
C SER A 91 -14.78 10.55 7.22
N MET A 92 -14.81 11.12 6.01
CA MET A 92 -14.16 10.54 4.84
C MET A 92 -12.64 10.56 4.94
N LEU A 93 -12.05 11.64 5.47
CA LEU A 93 -10.61 11.73 5.65
C LEU A 93 -10.11 10.71 6.69
N THR A 94 -10.83 10.55 7.80
CA THR A 94 -10.51 9.53 8.83
C THR A 94 -10.69 8.12 8.31
N LEU A 95 -11.78 7.84 7.57
CA LEU A 95 -11.95 6.53 6.95
C LEU A 95 -10.80 6.22 5.98
N LYS A 96 -10.45 7.18 5.12
CA LYS A 96 -9.30 7.05 4.21
C LYS A 96 -8.00 6.78 4.98
N ALA A 97 -7.75 7.50 6.07
CA ALA A 97 -6.56 7.33 6.90
C ALA A 97 -6.50 5.92 7.54
N ILE A 98 -7.63 5.43 8.08
CA ILE A 98 -7.72 4.07 8.64
C ILE A 98 -7.41 3.02 7.56
N LEU A 99 -8.04 3.12 6.38
CA LEU A 99 -7.77 2.19 5.27
C LEU A 99 -6.31 2.25 4.82
N ALA A 100 -5.70 3.43 4.79
CA ALA A 100 -4.28 3.58 4.48
C ALA A 100 -3.41 2.90 5.55
N ILE A 101 -3.73 3.03 6.84
CA ILE A 101 -3.00 2.33 7.92
C ILE A 101 -3.13 0.81 7.78
N VAL A 102 -4.32 0.29 7.46
CA VAL A 102 -4.54 -1.14 7.18
C VAL A 102 -3.67 -1.60 6.01
N LEU A 103 -3.68 -0.83 4.91
CA LEU A 103 -2.87 -1.10 3.72
C LEU A 103 -1.37 -1.09 4.03
N LEU A 104 -0.90 -0.13 4.85
CA LEU A 104 0.47 -0.08 5.34
C LEU A 104 0.80 -1.33 6.17
N GLY A 105 -0.09 -1.73 7.06
CA GLY A 105 0.05 -2.93 7.89
C GLY A 105 0.29 -4.17 7.02
N VAL A 106 -0.58 -4.40 6.02
CA VAL A 106 -0.43 -5.51 5.06
C VAL A 106 0.92 -5.43 4.33
N PHE A 107 1.33 -4.23 3.90
CA PHE A 107 2.62 -4.05 3.24
C PHE A 107 3.80 -4.36 4.15
N LEU A 108 3.77 -3.95 5.42
CA LEU A 108 4.82 -4.20 6.40
C LEU A 108 4.92 -5.68 6.77
N THR A 109 3.79 -6.37 6.89
CA THR A 109 3.75 -7.80 7.23
C THR A 109 4.02 -8.72 6.04
N SER A 110 3.88 -8.22 4.81
CA SER A 110 4.01 -9.02 3.57
C SER A 110 5.25 -9.92 3.48
N PRO A 111 6.48 -9.53 3.89
CA PRO A 111 7.63 -10.45 3.83
C PRO A 111 7.41 -11.69 4.68
N PHE A 112 6.86 -11.52 5.89
CA PHE A 112 6.64 -12.61 6.84
C PHE A 112 5.40 -13.43 6.51
N THR A 113 4.41 -12.84 5.85
CA THR A 113 3.19 -13.53 5.42
C THR A 113 3.46 -14.39 4.19
N PHE A 114 4.20 -13.87 3.20
CA PHE A 114 4.39 -14.53 1.90
C PHE A 114 5.61 -15.42 1.83
N MET A 115 6.61 -15.24 2.70
CA MET A 115 7.79 -16.10 2.74
C MET A 115 7.77 -17.03 3.95
N ARG A 116 8.38 -18.20 3.81
CA ARG A 116 8.72 -19.05 4.97
C ARG A 116 9.67 -18.30 5.92
N PRO A 117 9.65 -18.61 7.23
CA PRO A 117 10.51 -17.95 8.22
C PRO A 117 11.98 -17.94 7.80
N GLN A 118 12.59 -16.76 7.79
CA GLN A 118 14.00 -16.56 7.42
C GLN A 118 14.85 -16.25 8.66
N PRO A 119 16.13 -16.69 8.70
CA PRO A 119 16.98 -16.59 9.89
C PRO A 119 17.24 -15.14 10.33
N ASN A 120 17.35 -14.19 9.40
CA ASN A 120 17.57 -12.78 9.71
C ASN A 120 16.34 -11.93 9.34
N LYS A 121 15.44 -11.74 10.32
CA LYS A 121 14.16 -11.03 10.13
C LYS A 121 14.33 -9.58 9.68
N LEU A 122 15.32 -8.86 10.22
CA LEU A 122 15.57 -7.44 9.86
C LEU A 122 16.04 -7.31 8.42
N LYS A 123 17.00 -8.14 8.02
CA LYS A 123 17.47 -8.15 6.63
C LYS A 123 16.34 -8.55 5.68
N HIS A 124 15.56 -9.57 6.06
CA HIS A 124 14.44 -10.06 5.26
C HIS A 124 13.35 -9.00 5.03
N PHE A 125 13.09 -8.17 6.03
CA PHE A 125 12.09 -7.10 5.95
C PHE A 125 12.43 -6.07 4.86
N PHE A 126 13.68 -5.63 4.77
CA PHE A 126 14.13 -4.65 3.78
C PHE A 126 14.51 -5.28 2.43
N VAL A 127 15.06 -6.49 2.47
CA VAL A 127 15.51 -7.22 1.28
C VAL A 127 15.01 -8.64 1.40
N ILE A 128 14.03 -9.01 0.58
CA ILE A 128 13.51 -10.38 0.55
C ILE A 128 14.67 -11.37 0.33
N THR A 129 14.85 -12.25 1.32
CA THR A 129 15.82 -13.35 1.34
C THR A 129 15.11 -14.68 1.16
N GLY A 130 15.81 -15.70 0.66
CA GLY A 130 15.26 -17.01 0.33
C GLY A 130 15.17 -17.20 -1.18
N ASP A 131 14.46 -18.25 -1.60
CA ASP A 131 14.22 -18.60 -3.00
C ASP A 131 12.73 -18.58 -3.34
N ALA A 132 12.42 -18.66 -4.65
CA ALA A 132 11.03 -18.73 -5.14
C ALA A 132 10.22 -19.87 -4.49
N LYS A 133 10.86 -21.01 -4.19
CA LYS A 133 10.25 -22.17 -3.50
C LYS A 133 9.77 -21.87 -2.07
N ASP A 134 10.30 -20.83 -1.44
CA ASP A 134 9.93 -20.43 -0.08
C ASP A 134 8.72 -19.49 -0.05
N MET A 135 8.23 -19.09 -1.23
CA MET A 135 7.11 -18.19 -1.42
C MET A 135 5.76 -18.94 -1.40
N LYS A 136 4.78 -18.40 -0.68
CA LYS A 136 3.42 -18.94 -0.57
C LYS A 136 2.48 -18.26 -1.58
N THR A 137 2.40 -18.83 -2.77
CA THR A 137 1.66 -18.29 -3.95
C THR A 137 0.16 -18.11 -3.73
N GLU A 138 -0.51 -19.01 -2.97
CA GLU A 138 -1.97 -18.94 -2.79
C GLU A 138 -2.42 -17.73 -1.94
N HIS A 139 -1.71 -17.45 -0.84
CA HIS A 139 -2.02 -16.33 0.04
C HIS A 139 -1.66 -14.98 -0.61
N PHE A 140 -0.62 -15.01 -1.46
CA PHE A 140 -0.18 -13.83 -2.21
C PHE A 140 -1.33 -13.27 -3.04
N ARG A 141 -1.98 -14.10 -3.85
CA ARG A 141 -3.06 -13.65 -4.75
C ARG A 141 -4.22 -12.97 -4.01
N PHE A 142 -4.81 -13.65 -3.01
CA PHE A 142 -5.97 -13.12 -2.30
C PHE A 142 -5.67 -11.77 -1.64
N ILE A 143 -4.50 -11.66 -0.98
CA ILE A 143 -4.09 -10.42 -0.31
C ILE A 143 -3.85 -9.30 -1.33
N HIS A 144 -3.25 -9.58 -2.49
CA HIS A 144 -3.00 -8.54 -3.51
C HIS A 144 -4.28 -7.98 -4.12
N TYR A 145 -5.28 -8.83 -4.40
CA TYR A 145 -6.60 -8.34 -4.84
C TYR A 145 -7.29 -7.48 -3.77
N GLY A 146 -7.20 -7.88 -2.50
CA GLY A 146 -7.71 -7.08 -1.38
C GLY A 146 -7.02 -5.72 -1.26
N VAL A 147 -5.68 -5.71 -1.32
CA VAL A 147 -4.85 -4.50 -1.30
C VAL A 147 -5.15 -3.60 -2.49
N PHE A 148 -5.31 -4.15 -3.70
CA PHE A 148 -5.71 -3.39 -4.88
C PHE A 148 -7.07 -2.72 -4.69
N THR A 149 -8.05 -3.48 -4.20
CA THR A 149 -9.41 -2.96 -3.91
C THR A 149 -9.36 -1.86 -2.85
N LEU A 150 -8.60 -2.04 -1.77
CA LEU A 150 -8.37 -1.00 -0.76
C LEU A 150 -7.75 0.26 -1.37
N GLY A 151 -6.75 0.10 -2.25
CA GLY A 151 -6.13 1.21 -2.97
C GLY A 151 -7.14 2.01 -3.81
N LEU A 152 -8.02 1.33 -4.54
CA LEU A 152 -9.10 1.97 -5.29
C LEU A 152 -10.08 2.71 -4.38
N ILE A 153 -10.52 2.10 -3.28
CA ILE A 153 -11.42 2.74 -2.30
C ILE A 153 -10.79 4.01 -1.74
N ILE A 154 -9.50 3.98 -1.39
CA ILE A 154 -8.74 5.15 -0.89
C ILE A 154 -8.75 6.29 -1.91
N VAL A 155 -8.55 5.99 -3.20
CA VAL A 155 -8.58 6.98 -4.29
C VAL A 155 -9.98 7.59 -4.44
N ILE A 156 -11.02 6.75 -4.40
CA ILE A 156 -12.42 7.20 -4.50
C ILE A 156 -12.77 8.10 -3.31
N LEU A 157 -12.45 7.68 -2.08
CA LEU A 157 -12.66 8.49 -0.87
C LEU A 157 -11.94 9.84 -0.96
N ALA A 158 -10.71 9.86 -1.48
CA ALA A 158 -9.95 11.10 -1.66
C ALA A 158 -10.64 12.11 -2.58
N LYS A 159 -11.46 11.64 -3.54
CA LYS A 159 -12.27 12.51 -4.39
C LYS A 159 -13.60 12.87 -3.74
N MET A 160 -14.29 11.90 -3.16
CA MET A 160 -15.62 12.09 -2.56
C MET A 160 -15.63 13.07 -1.39
N MET A 161 -14.52 13.19 -0.65
CA MET A 161 -14.42 14.13 0.47
C MET A 161 -14.55 15.61 0.06
N PHE A 162 -14.45 15.93 -1.23
CA PHE A 162 -14.60 17.28 -1.77
C PHE A 162 -15.86 17.49 -2.61
N VAL A 163 -16.71 16.47 -2.75
CA VAL A 163 -17.90 16.51 -3.63
C VAL A 163 -19.20 16.59 -2.83
N GLY A 164 -19.15 16.46 -1.50
CA GLY A 164 -20.30 16.55 -0.60
C GLY A 164 -20.41 17.89 0.11
#